data_AF-A0A2V9VEC8-F1
#
_entry.id   AF-A0A2V9VEC8-F1
#
_cell.length_a   1.000
_cell.length_b   1.000
_cell.length_c   1.000
_cell.angle_alpha   90.00
_cell.angle_beta   90.00
_cell.angle_gamma   90.00
#
_symmetry.space_group_name_H-M   'P 1'
#
loop_
_entity.id
_entity.type
_entity.pdbx_description
1 polymer ?
#
loop_
_entity_poly.entity_id
_entity_poly.type
_entity_poly.pdbx_seq_one_letter_code
_entity_poly.pdbx_strand_id
1 'polypeptide(L)' 'GPERNRLLIETAEREKKIRILRHCSVAAITADSVILDVNGNPAEIPNDLVFILLDSDNTSDFLSEATESTPAVR' A
#
# COMPACT_ATOMS: atom_id res chain seq x y z
N GLY A 1 11.43 9.70 -18.49
CA GLY A 1 11.30 10.75 -17.47
C GLY A 1 9.88 10.75 -16.91
N PRO A 2 9.64 11.45 -15.78
CA PRO A 2 8.37 11.41 -15.06
C PRO A 2 7.13 11.70 -15.93
N GLU A 3 7.18 12.72 -16.79
CA GLU A 3 6.06 13.07 -17.68
C GLU A 3 5.68 11.97 -18.66
N ARG A 4 6.67 11.25 -19.21
CA ARG A 4 6.41 10.11 -20.10
C ARG A 4 5.69 8.99 -19.36
N ASN A 5 6.08 8.71 -18.11
CA ASN A 5 5.44 7.67 -17.31
C ASN A 5 4.00 8.05 -16.98
N ARG A 6 3.73 9.33 -16.68
CA ARG A 6 2.38 9.83 -16.44
C ARG A 6 1.47 9.59 -17.64
N LEU A 7 1.92 9.96 -18.84
CA LEU A 7 1.17 9.74 -20.08
C LEU A 7 0.87 8.25 -20.34
N LEU A 8 1.82 7.36 -20.04
CA LEU A 8 1.62 5.91 -20.18
C LEU A 8 0.54 5.39 -19.22
N ILE A 9 0.56 5.84 -17.97
CA ILE A 9 -0.45 5.47 -16.97
C ILE A 9 -1.82 5.99 -17.38
N GLU A 10 -1.94 7.26 -17.75
CA GLU A 10 -3.18 7.88 -18.20
C GLU A 10 -3.76 7.18 -19.44
N THR A 11 -2.90 6.77 -20.38
CA THR A 11 -3.32 6.04 -21.58
C THR A 11 -3.82 4.65 -21.21
N ALA A 12 -3.10 3.92 -20.36
CA ALA A 12 -3.50 2.58 -19.92
C ALA A 12 -4.82 2.60 -19.13
N GLU A 13 -5.06 3.62 -18.30
CA GLU A 13 -6.33 3.83 -17.59
C GLU A 13 -7.47 4.09 -18.58
N ARG A 14 -7.26 4.99 -19.55
CA ARG A 14 -8.25 5.32 -20.60
C ARG A 14 -8.61 4.13 -21.48
N GLU A 15 -7.61 3.30 -21.81
CA GLU A 15 -7.77 2.05 -22.55
C GLU A 15 -8.32 0.90 -21.70
N LYS A 16 -8.61 1.14 -20.41
CA LYS A 16 -9.12 0.15 -19.45
C LYS A 16 -8.21 -1.06 -19.24
N LYS A 17 -6.91 -0.91 -19.51
CA LYS A 17 -5.88 -1.92 -19.21
C LYS A 17 -5.54 -1.98 -17.72
N ILE A 18 -5.69 -0.85 -17.04
CA ILE A 18 -5.53 -0.74 -15.59
C ILE A 18 -6.75 -0.01 -15.01
N ARG A 19 -7.03 -0.27 -13.73
CA ARG A 19 -8.01 0.48 -12.95
C ARG A 19 -7.28 1.21 -11.82
N ILE A 20 -7.44 2.52 -11.74
CA ILE A 20 -6.85 3.34 -10.68
C ILE A 20 -7.96 3.83 -9.76
N LEU A 21 -7.86 3.50 -8.48
CA LEU A 21 -8.73 4.03 -7.44
C LEU A 21 -7.98 5.13 -6.69
N ARG A 22 -8.45 6.36 -6.83
CA ARG A 22 -7.93 7.52 -6.08
C ARG A 22 -8.75 7.70 -4.81
N HIS A 23 -8.14 8.31 -3.79
CA HIS A 23 -8.79 8.52 -2.48
C HIS A 23 -9.33 7.21 -1.88
N CYS A 24 -8.52 6.16 -1.97
CA CYS A 24 -8.81 4.88 -1.35
C CYS A 24 -7.78 4.53 -0.27
N SER A 25 -8.22 3.75 0.71
CA SER A 25 -7.34 3.12 1.70
C SER A 25 -7.60 1.63 1.75
N VAL A 26 -6.57 0.85 2.05
CA VAL A 26 -6.68 -0.60 2.23
C VAL A 26 -7.07 -0.87 3.68
N ALA A 27 -8.23 -1.50 3.90
CA ALA A 27 -8.69 -1.89 5.22
C ALA A 27 -8.15 -3.28 5.61
N ALA A 28 -8.11 -4.22 4.67
CA ALA A 28 -7.57 -5.55 4.88
C ALA A 28 -7.13 -6.20 3.56
N ILE A 29 -6.15 -7.10 3.66
CA ILE A 29 -5.74 -8.00 2.59
C ILE A 29 -6.02 -9.43 3.08
N THR A 30 -6.82 -10.18 2.33
CA THR A 30 -7.17 -11.56 2.61
C THR A 30 -6.43 -12.49 1.62
N ALA A 31 -6.73 -13.79 1.67
CA ALA A 31 -6.10 -14.76 0.78
C ALA A 31 -6.52 -14.56 -0.70
N ASP A 32 -7.74 -14.09 -0.94
CA ASP A 32 -8.38 -14.02 -2.24
C ASP A 32 -8.97 -12.64 -2.57
N SER A 33 -8.91 -11.67 -1.65
CA SER A 33 -9.42 -10.32 -1.87
C SER A 33 -8.70 -9.21 -1.09
N VAL A 34 -8.82 -7.99 -1.62
CA VAL A 34 -8.43 -6.75 -0.94
C VAL A 34 -9.69 -5.98 -0.61
N ILE A 35 -9.87 -5.67 0.67
CA ILE A 35 -10.96 -4.84 1.18
C ILE A 35 -10.45 -3.40 1.23
N LEU A 36 -11.17 -2.51 0.56
CA LEU A 36 -10.86 -1.10 0.41
C LEU A 36 -11.96 -0.25 1.00
N ASP A 37 -11.59 0.93 1.49
CA ASP A 37 -12.51 2.05 1.65
C ASP A 37 -12.25 3.05 0.51
N VAL A 38 -13.26 3.32 -0.31
CA VAL A 38 -13.22 4.28 -1.41
C VAL A 38 -14.23 5.40 -1.12
N ASN A 39 -13.71 6.56 -0.69
CA ASN A 39 -14.53 7.72 -0.31
C ASN A 39 -15.62 7.41 0.73
N GLY A 40 -15.30 6.62 1.76
CA GLY A 40 -16.23 6.23 2.82
C GLY A 40 -17.14 5.05 2.45
N ASN A 41 -16.96 4.44 1.28
CA ASN A 41 -17.73 3.28 0.84
C ASN A 41 -16.83 2.04 0.79
N PRO A 42 -17.22 0.95 1.46
CA PRO A 42 -16.47 -0.30 1.40
C PRO A 42 -16.58 -0.92 -0.01
N ALA A 43 -15.45 -1.40 -0.51
CA ALA A 43 -15.35 -2.13 -1.76
C ALA A 43 -14.43 -3.35 -1.58
N GLU A 44 -14.71 -4.40 -2.33
CA GLU A 44 -13.91 -5.62 -2.32
C GLU A 44 -13.41 -5.91 -3.74
N ILE A 45 -12.12 -6.24 -3.86
CA ILE A 45 -11.48 -6.58 -5.14
C ILE A 45 -10.85 -7.97 -4.99
N PRO A 46 -11.26 -8.96 -5.79
CA PRO A 46 -10.58 -10.25 -5.83
C PRO A 46 -9.11 -10.11 -6.23
N ASN A 47 -8.22 -10.86 -5.61
CA ASN A 47 -6.79 -10.89 -5.93
C ASN A 47 -6.21 -12.31 -5.89
N ASP A 48 -5.25 -12.56 -6.79
CA ASP A 48 -4.30 -13.68 -6.66
C ASP A 48 -2.99 -13.23 -6.01
N LEU A 49 -2.58 -11.99 -6.27
CA LEU A 49 -1.32 -11.39 -5.81
C LEU A 49 -1.51 -9.92 -5.44
N VAL A 50 -0.77 -9.47 -4.43
CA VAL A 50 -0.76 -8.07 -3.98
C VAL A 50 0.67 -7.56 -3.92
N PHE A 51 0.93 -6.42 -4.57
CA PHE A 51 2.21 -5.72 -4.52
C PHE A 51 2.08 -4.44 -3.70
N ILE A 52 2.80 -4.37 -2.58
CA ILE A 52 2.82 -3.20 -1.70
C ILE A 52 4.06 -2.37 -2.04
N LEU A 53 3.85 -1.25 -2.73
CA LEU A 53 4.89 -0.31 -3.14
C LEU A 53 4.85 0.91 -2.22
N LEU A 54 5.14 0.71 -0.94
CA LEU A 54 5.26 1.78 0.06
C LEU A 54 6.72 2.19 0.20
N ASP A 55 6.96 3.47 0.46
CA ASP A 55 8.30 3.97 0.75
C ASP A 55 8.78 3.43 2.10
N SER A 56 10.05 3.07 2.20
CA SER A 56 10.61 2.33 3.32
C SER A 56 11.15 3.24 4.42
N ASP A 57 10.32 4.11 4.97
CA ASP A 57 10.75 5.11 5.96
C ASP A 57 10.18 4.84 7.36
N ASN A 58 10.35 3.64 7.91
CA ASN A 58 10.11 3.40 9.35
C ASN A 58 11.10 2.38 9.94
N THR A 59 12.36 2.80 10.08
CA THR A 59 13.32 2.18 11.02
C THR A 59 13.09 2.61 12.47
N SER A 60 12.18 3.57 12.74
CA SER A 60 11.89 4.05 14.10
C SER A 60 11.38 2.95 15.02
N ASP A 61 10.49 2.09 14.49
CA ASP A 61 9.84 1.06 15.29
C ASP A 61 10.84 -0.08 15.59
N PHE A 62 11.68 -0.43 14.61
CA PHE A 62 12.78 -1.39 14.79
C PHE A 62 13.82 -0.93 15.83
N LEU A 63 14.11 0.37 15.92
CA LEU A 63 15.08 0.91 16.87
C LEU A 63 14.53 1.03 18.31
N SER A 64 13.20 1.10 18.48
CA SER A 64 12.57 1.18 19.79
C SER A 64 12.64 -0.14 20.57
N GLU A 65 12.61 -1.29 19.90
CA GLU A 65 12.78 -2.60 20.55
C GLU A 65 14.25 -2.84 20.99
N ALA A 66 15.22 -2.24 20.29
CA ALA A 66 16.64 -2.42 20.60
C ALA A 66 17.08 -1.70 21.89
N THR A 67 16.34 -0.69 22.36
CA THR A 67 16.72 0.13 23.52
C THR A 67 16.10 -0.34 24.85
N GLU A 68 15.09 -1.21 24.83
CA GLU A 68 14.48 -1.76 26.05
C GLU A 68 15.22 -2.99 26.63
N SER A 69 16.28 -3.46 25.97
CA SER A 69 16.97 -4.73 26.29
C SER A 69 18.11 -4.65 27.32
N THR A 70 18.32 -3.53 28.03
CA THR A 70 19.44 -3.44 29.00
C THR A 70 18.95 -3.65 30.44
N PRO A 71 19.09 -4.84 31.04
CA PRO A 71 18.82 -5.00 32.45
C PRO A 71 19.87 -4.26 33.26
N ALA A 72 19.42 -3.36 34.15
CA ALA A 72 20.27 -2.70 35.12
C ALA A 72 20.89 -3.77 36.05
N VAL A 73 22.18 -4.02 35.87
CA VAL A 73 22.98 -4.84 36.79
C VAL A 73 23.07 -4.07 38.11
N ARG A 74 22.43 -4.61 39.16
CA ARG A 74 22.69 -4.27 40.56
C ARG A 74 23.71 -5.23 41.14
#